data_AF-A0A1Q9JFA8-F1
#
_entry.id   AF-A0A1Q9JFA8-F1
#
_cell.length_a   1.000
_cell.length_b   1.000
_cell.length_c   1.000
_cell.angle_alpha   90.00
_cell.angle_beta   90.00
_cell.angle_gamma   90.00
#
_symmetry.space_group_name_H-M   'P 1'
#
loop_
_entity.id
_entity.type
_entity.pdbx_description
1 polymer ?
#
loop_
_entity_poly.entity_id
_entity_poly.type
_entity_poly.pdbx_seq_one_letter_code
_entity_poly.pdbx_strand_id
1 'polypeptide(L)'
;MNREEFYDLLDIDTGGDFQYFENVAELFESSEEVSDDLIYGLLSELDLEQFGELVEDYFDHIEDWIPDGEVEFFTLMTNIERVMLGMLQSLINNDEDDETDETLLQLADEIGRFRQWYSDTDNVECISNATGEKDVLPVRDALALSKEEKLGGAEYTFDFSDALNYELGDFVMSFADLAELEQ
;
A
#
# COMPACT_ATOMS: atom_id res chain seq x y z
N MET A 1 16.50 9.56 1.58
CA MET A 1 17.68 8.65 1.65
C MET A 1 18.33 8.47 0.28
N ASN A 2 19.43 7.72 0.16
CA ASN A 2 20.00 7.27 -1.12
C ASN A 2 19.61 5.82 -1.45
N ARG A 3 20.00 5.30 -2.62
CA ARG A 3 19.62 3.95 -3.08
C ARG A 3 20.16 2.82 -2.21
N GLU A 4 21.40 2.90 -1.75
CA GLU A 4 22.01 1.87 -0.88
C GLU A 4 21.25 1.79 0.44
N GLU A 5 20.98 2.95 1.06
CA GLU A 5 20.16 3.04 2.28
C GLU A 5 18.73 2.52 2.07
N PHE A 6 18.15 2.76 0.90
CA PHE A 6 16.82 2.26 0.56
C PHE A 6 16.78 0.74 0.35
N TYR A 7 17.82 0.17 -0.25
CA TYR A 7 17.91 -1.27 -0.47
C TYR A 7 18.22 -1.99 0.85
N ASP A 8 19.07 -1.40 1.70
CA ASP A 8 19.30 -1.86 3.07
C ASP A 8 18.01 -1.85 3.91
N LEU A 9 17.19 -0.80 3.76
CA LEU A 9 15.87 -0.72 4.41
C LEU A 9 15.02 -1.94 4.03
N LEU A 10 14.90 -2.21 2.73
CA LEU A 10 14.10 -3.31 2.19
C LEU A 10 14.71 -4.71 2.39
N ASP A 11 15.89 -4.81 2.99
CA ASP A 11 16.69 -6.04 3.16
C ASP A 11 17.00 -6.74 1.82
N ILE A 12 17.46 -5.98 0.82
CA ILE A 12 17.82 -6.47 -0.53
C ILE A 12 19.18 -5.93 -1.00
N ASP A 13 19.88 -6.68 -1.86
CA ASP A 13 21.12 -6.22 -2.52
C ASP A 13 20.83 -5.65 -3.93
N THR A 14 19.83 -6.20 -4.62
CA THR A 14 19.40 -5.84 -5.97
C THR A 14 17.87 -5.94 -6.09
N GLY A 15 17.27 -5.32 -7.12
CA GLY A 15 15.81 -5.46 -7.34
C GLY A 15 15.36 -6.91 -7.54
N GLY A 16 16.23 -7.79 -8.04
CA GLY A 16 15.92 -9.21 -8.18
C GLY A 16 15.83 -9.98 -6.86
N ASP A 17 16.29 -9.42 -5.74
CA ASP A 17 16.18 -10.03 -4.40
C ASP A 17 14.85 -9.68 -3.71
N PHE A 18 14.05 -8.79 -4.30
CA PHE A 18 12.72 -8.43 -3.81
C PHE A 18 11.72 -9.55 -4.17
N GLN A 19 11.58 -10.52 -3.27
CA GLN A 19 10.80 -11.74 -3.53
C GLN A 19 9.92 -12.18 -2.35
N TYR A 20 9.91 -11.40 -1.27
CA TYR A 20 9.26 -11.77 -0.01
C TYR A 20 8.23 -10.73 0.42
N PHE A 21 7.21 -11.20 1.14
CA PHE A 21 6.17 -10.36 1.74
C PHE A 21 6.77 -9.23 2.58
N GLU A 22 7.82 -9.54 3.34
CA GLU A 22 8.53 -8.60 4.19
C GLU A 22 9.11 -7.42 3.39
N ASN A 23 9.50 -7.62 2.13
CA ASN A 23 10.00 -6.53 1.29
C ASN A 23 8.86 -5.53 0.95
N VAL A 24 7.64 -6.01 0.68
CA VAL A 24 6.46 -5.17 0.44
C VAL A 24 6.03 -4.47 1.73
N ALA A 25 5.97 -5.20 2.84
CA ALA A 25 5.63 -4.63 4.13
C ALA A 25 6.59 -3.49 4.49
N GLU A 26 7.90 -3.69 4.33
CA GLU A 26 8.88 -2.64 4.63
C GLU A 26 8.79 -1.47 3.63
N LEU A 27 8.51 -1.74 2.35
CA LEU A 27 8.28 -0.70 1.35
C LEU A 27 7.09 0.19 1.72
N PHE A 28 5.99 -0.37 2.20
CA PHE A 28 4.75 0.35 2.47
C PHE A 28 4.69 0.94 3.88
N GLU A 29 5.27 0.26 4.86
CA GLU A 29 5.12 0.57 6.28
C GLU A 29 6.24 1.42 6.84
N SER A 30 7.39 1.51 6.18
CA SER A 30 8.50 2.32 6.69
C SER A 30 8.16 3.81 6.71
N SER A 31 8.39 4.45 7.86
CA SER A 31 8.27 5.90 8.06
C SER A 31 9.52 6.68 7.63
N GLU A 32 10.50 6.00 7.02
CA GLU A 32 11.66 6.67 6.44
C GLU A 32 11.30 7.39 5.12
N GLU A 33 11.87 8.57 4.91
CA GLU A 33 11.59 9.38 3.71
C GLU A 33 12.23 8.74 2.46
N VAL A 34 11.38 8.24 1.57
CA VAL A 34 11.74 7.65 0.28
C VAL A 34 11.13 8.49 -0.84
N SER A 35 11.97 8.92 -1.79
CA SER A 35 11.51 9.67 -2.96
C SER A 35 10.95 8.76 -4.04
N ASP A 36 10.01 9.26 -4.82
CA ASP A 36 9.42 8.55 -5.97
C ASP A 36 10.47 8.06 -6.97
N ASP A 37 11.57 8.82 -7.18
CA ASP A 37 12.71 8.41 -8.02
C ASP A 37 13.36 7.09 -7.56
N LEU A 38 13.39 6.83 -6.24
CA LEU A 38 13.94 5.59 -5.69
C LEU A 38 12.97 4.43 -5.86
N ILE A 39 11.67 4.68 -5.69
CA ILE A 39 10.60 3.70 -5.91
C ILE A 39 10.56 3.31 -7.39
N TYR A 40 10.55 4.28 -8.29
CA TYR A 40 10.65 4.06 -9.74
C TYR A 40 11.91 3.24 -10.11
N GLY A 41 13.06 3.59 -9.52
CA GLY A 41 14.31 2.87 -9.74
C GLY A 41 14.26 1.41 -9.28
N LEU A 42 13.58 1.13 -8.17
CA LEU A 42 13.32 -0.24 -7.71
C LEU A 42 12.39 -0.96 -8.67
N LEU A 43 11.22 -0.39 -8.98
CA LEU A 43 10.21 -1.00 -9.86
C LEU A 43 10.78 -1.37 -11.24
N SER A 44 11.71 -0.57 -11.76
CA SER A 44 12.41 -0.83 -13.04
C SER A 44 13.28 -2.10 -13.03
N GLU A 45 13.57 -2.65 -11.85
CA GLU A 45 14.42 -3.84 -11.66
C GLU A 45 13.64 -5.07 -11.17
N LEU A 46 12.37 -4.90 -10.81
CA LEU A 46 11.55 -5.97 -10.26
C LEU A 46 11.06 -6.93 -11.34
N ASP A 47 10.84 -8.17 -10.92
CA ASP A 47 9.89 -9.04 -11.59
C ASP A 47 8.47 -8.56 -11.23
N LEU A 48 7.81 -7.86 -12.16
CA LEU A 48 6.52 -7.22 -11.90
C LEU A 48 5.38 -8.22 -11.68
N GLU A 49 5.47 -9.43 -12.25
CA GLU A 49 4.48 -10.49 -11.99
C GLU A 49 4.57 -10.93 -10.52
N GLN A 50 5.78 -11.23 -10.05
CA GLN A 50 6.01 -11.58 -8.64
C GLN A 50 5.66 -10.43 -7.70
N PHE A 51 6.01 -9.20 -8.04
CA PHE A 51 5.68 -8.04 -7.22
C PHE A 51 4.15 -7.86 -7.10
N GLY A 52 3.40 -8.09 -8.17
CA GLY A 52 1.93 -8.09 -8.15
C GLY A 52 1.35 -9.10 -7.17
N GLU A 53 1.83 -10.36 -7.19
CA GLU A 53 1.41 -11.40 -6.23
C GLU A 53 1.68 -10.97 -4.77
N LEU A 54 2.86 -10.38 -4.51
CA LEU A 54 3.21 -9.93 -3.15
C LEU A 54 2.37 -8.73 -2.68
N VAL A 55 1.97 -7.84 -3.60
CA VAL A 55 1.07 -6.72 -3.30
C VAL A 55 -0.32 -7.24 -2.95
N GLU A 56 -0.88 -8.18 -3.73
CA GLU A 56 -2.16 -8.84 -3.44
C GLU A 56 -2.11 -9.53 -2.05
N ASP A 57 -1.08 -10.34 -1.80
CA ASP A 57 -0.88 -11.01 -0.50
C ASP A 57 -0.83 -10.00 0.68
N TYR A 58 -0.22 -8.83 0.46
CA TYR A 58 -0.12 -7.77 1.46
C TYR A 58 -1.48 -7.14 1.78
N PHE A 59 -2.26 -6.78 0.76
CA PHE A 59 -3.58 -6.19 0.97
C PHE A 59 -4.56 -7.19 1.59
N ASP A 60 -4.56 -8.45 1.15
CA ASP A 60 -5.30 -9.55 1.78
C ASP A 60 -5.02 -9.64 3.28
N HIS A 61 -3.76 -9.47 3.69
CA HIS A 61 -3.38 -9.52 5.10
C HIS A 61 -3.87 -8.30 5.90
N ILE A 62 -3.87 -7.11 5.29
CA ILE A 62 -4.40 -5.90 5.92
C ILE A 62 -5.92 -5.97 6.08
N GLU A 63 -6.63 -6.49 5.08
CA GLU A 63 -8.09 -6.60 5.12
C GLU A 63 -8.59 -7.34 6.38
N ASP A 64 -7.86 -8.39 6.78
CA ASP A 64 -8.11 -9.13 8.02
C ASP A 64 -7.98 -8.30 9.30
N TRP A 65 -7.33 -7.14 9.25
CA TRP A 65 -7.12 -6.26 10.41
C TRP A 65 -8.09 -5.09 10.45
N ILE A 66 -8.85 -4.86 9.39
CA ILE A 66 -9.87 -3.81 9.38
C ILE A 66 -10.93 -4.11 10.46
N PRO A 67 -11.32 -3.13 11.30
CA PRO A 67 -12.37 -3.33 12.29
C PRO A 67 -13.72 -3.69 11.65
N ASP A 68 -14.49 -4.54 12.33
CA ASP A 68 -15.81 -4.93 11.86
C ASP A 68 -16.74 -3.70 11.74
N GLY A 69 -17.35 -3.51 10.57
CA GLY A 69 -18.30 -2.42 10.32
C GLY A 69 -17.73 -1.23 9.55
N GLU A 70 -16.42 -1.17 9.34
CA GLU A 70 -15.75 -0.13 8.55
C GLU A 70 -15.82 -0.42 7.03
N VAL A 71 -17.04 -0.49 6.50
CA VAL A 71 -17.31 -0.91 5.11
C VAL A 71 -16.75 0.09 4.09
N GLU A 72 -16.89 1.39 4.34
CA GLU A 72 -16.36 2.44 3.48
C GLU A 72 -14.83 2.40 3.42
N PHE A 73 -14.17 2.18 4.55
CA PHE A 73 -12.71 2.08 4.62
C PHE A 73 -12.20 0.81 3.96
N PHE A 74 -12.85 -0.34 4.20
CA PHE A 74 -12.57 -1.58 3.47
C PHE A 74 -12.65 -1.36 1.95
N THR A 75 -13.72 -0.72 1.49
CA THR A 75 -13.91 -0.41 0.06
C THR A 75 -12.80 0.49 -0.49
N LEU A 76 -12.34 1.47 0.29
CA LEU A 76 -11.21 2.32 -0.11
C LEU A 76 -9.94 1.49 -0.27
N MET A 77 -9.58 0.65 0.70
CA MET A 77 -8.39 -0.20 0.64
C MET A 77 -8.40 -1.12 -0.59
N THR A 78 -9.51 -1.81 -0.84
CA THR A 78 -9.67 -2.65 -2.04
C THR A 78 -9.56 -1.82 -3.33
N ASN A 79 -9.98 -0.56 -3.35
CA ASN A 79 -9.84 0.28 -4.54
C ASN A 79 -8.39 0.76 -4.74
N ILE A 80 -7.64 1.04 -3.67
CA ILE A 80 -6.21 1.36 -3.73
C ILE A 80 -5.45 0.17 -4.32
N GLU A 81 -5.68 -1.02 -3.78
CA GLU A 81 -5.10 -2.28 -4.27
C GLU A 81 -5.39 -2.46 -5.78
N ARG A 82 -6.66 -2.35 -6.19
CA ARG A 82 -7.06 -2.50 -7.60
C ARG A 82 -6.39 -1.50 -8.53
N VAL A 83 -6.16 -0.27 -8.08
CA VAL A 83 -5.45 0.74 -8.88
C VAL A 83 -3.99 0.32 -9.06
N MET A 84 -3.31 -0.11 -7.99
CA MET A 84 -1.92 -0.59 -8.07
C MET A 84 -1.78 -1.83 -8.95
N LEU A 85 -2.60 -2.86 -8.71
CA LEU A 85 -2.60 -4.10 -9.51
C LEU A 85 -2.99 -3.84 -10.97
N GLY A 86 -3.90 -2.90 -11.22
CA GLY A 86 -4.27 -2.47 -12.56
C GLY A 86 -3.10 -1.84 -13.34
N MET A 87 -2.31 -0.99 -12.67
CA MET A 87 -1.09 -0.42 -13.25
C MET A 87 -0.04 -1.50 -13.52
N LEU A 88 0.16 -2.43 -12.57
CA LEU A 88 1.07 -3.56 -12.74
C LEU A 88 0.69 -4.45 -13.91
N GLN A 89 -0.59 -4.81 -14.03
CA GLN A 89 -1.07 -5.62 -15.14
C GLN A 89 -0.85 -4.93 -16.49
N SER A 90 -1.09 -3.61 -16.55
CA SER A 90 -0.82 -2.82 -17.75
C SER A 90 0.66 -2.82 -18.13
N LEU A 91 1.56 -2.72 -17.14
CA LEU A 91 3.02 -2.80 -17.35
C LEU A 91 3.47 -4.19 -17.82
N ILE A 92 2.89 -5.26 -17.28
CA ILE A 92 3.20 -6.64 -17.65
C ILE A 92 2.75 -6.94 -19.10
N ASN A 93 1.59 -6.38 -19.51
CA ASN A 93 0.98 -6.67 -20.80
C ASN A 93 1.48 -5.78 -21.96
N ASN A 94 2.12 -4.63 -21.67
CA ASN A 94 2.53 -3.67 -22.69
C ASN A 94 3.93 -3.92 -23.24
N ASP A 95 4.03 -4.13 -24.56
CA ASP A 95 5.28 -4.26 -25.32
C ASP A 95 5.81 -2.90 -25.86
N GLU A 96 5.11 -1.78 -25.62
CA GLU A 96 5.47 -0.45 -26.15
C GLU A 96 6.23 0.41 -25.12
N ASP A 97 7.53 0.58 -25.33
CA ASP A 97 8.48 1.23 -24.40
C ASP A 97 8.03 2.61 -23.84
N ASP A 98 7.37 3.46 -24.64
CA ASP A 98 7.02 4.84 -24.23
C ASP A 98 5.81 4.91 -23.26
N GLU A 99 4.82 4.02 -23.40
CA GLU A 99 3.66 3.96 -22.48
C GLU A 99 4.04 3.27 -21.16
N THR A 100 4.97 2.30 -21.23
CA THR A 100 5.49 1.58 -20.07
C THR A 100 6.18 2.51 -19.07
N ASP A 101 7.02 3.45 -19.53
CA ASP A 101 7.70 4.40 -18.63
C ASP A 101 6.73 5.36 -17.91
N GLU A 102 5.66 5.81 -18.57
CA GLU A 102 4.66 6.68 -17.95
C GLU A 102 3.85 5.93 -16.88
N THR A 103 3.39 4.71 -17.16
CA THR A 103 2.67 3.90 -16.17
C THR A 103 3.56 3.52 -15.00
N LEU A 104 4.86 3.29 -15.22
CA LEU A 104 5.81 2.99 -14.13
C LEU A 104 6.00 4.19 -13.20
N LEU A 105 6.05 5.41 -13.75
CA LEU A 105 6.07 6.64 -12.95
C LEU A 105 4.78 6.84 -12.16
N GLN A 106 3.62 6.55 -12.75
CA GLN A 106 2.32 6.63 -12.07
C GLN A 106 2.24 5.63 -10.91
N LEU A 107 2.73 4.41 -11.11
CA LEU A 107 2.79 3.40 -10.04
C LEU A 107 3.74 3.83 -8.91
N ALA A 108 4.91 4.38 -9.25
CA ALA A 108 5.84 4.89 -8.25
C ALA A 108 5.22 6.02 -7.40
N ASP A 109 4.52 6.96 -8.04
CA ASP A 109 3.79 8.04 -7.35
C ASP A 109 2.65 7.50 -6.48
N GLU A 110 1.86 6.54 -6.96
CA GLU A 110 0.77 5.94 -6.18
C GLU A 110 1.32 5.21 -4.93
N ILE A 111 2.42 4.46 -5.06
CA ILE A 111 3.09 3.84 -3.91
C ILE A 111 3.60 4.92 -2.94
N GLY A 112 4.24 5.97 -3.44
CA GLY A 112 4.72 7.08 -2.61
C GLY A 112 3.60 7.76 -1.82
N ARG A 113 2.47 8.05 -2.48
CA ARG A 113 1.28 8.63 -1.84
C ARG A 113 0.65 7.67 -0.84
N PHE A 114 0.54 6.39 -1.18
CA PHE A 114 0.03 5.37 -0.26
C PHE A 114 0.89 5.29 1.00
N ARG A 115 2.21 5.22 0.87
CA ARG A 115 3.14 5.22 2.02
C ARG A 115 2.91 6.39 2.95
N GLN A 116 2.87 7.60 2.38
CA GLN A 116 2.68 8.81 3.17
C GLN A 116 1.34 8.81 3.90
N TRP A 117 0.25 8.41 3.22
CA TRP A 117 -1.08 8.36 3.81
C TRP A 117 -1.23 7.24 4.85
N TYR A 118 -0.63 6.08 4.59
CA TYR A 118 -0.78 4.86 5.39
C TYR A 118 0.07 4.92 6.66
N SER A 119 1.31 5.40 6.56
CA SER A 119 2.34 5.26 7.61
C SER A 119 2.73 6.56 8.31
N ASP A 120 2.52 7.72 7.66
CA ASP A 120 3.05 9.01 8.16
C ASP A 120 1.98 10.07 8.44
N THR A 121 0.75 9.88 7.94
CA THR A 121 -0.34 10.86 8.10
C THR A 121 -1.28 10.45 9.22
N ASP A 122 -1.28 11.19 10.33
CA ASP A 122 -2.25 11.00 11.41
C ASP A 122 -3.67 11.35 10.92
N ASN A 123 -4.48 10.33 10.63
CA ASN A 123 -5.80 10.48 10.01
C ASN A 123 -6.85 9.46 10.49
N VAL A 124 -6.54 8.69 11.54
CA VAL A 124 -7.49 7.78 12.19
C VAL A 124 -7.61 8.12 13.67
N GLU A 125 -8.81 8.42 14.14
CA GLU A 125 -9.03 8.62 15.57
C GLU A 125 -9.17 7.25 16.25
N CYS A 126 -8.35 7.02 17.27
CA CYS A 126 -8.38 5.80 18.08
C CYS A 126 -8.77 6.19 19.52
N ILE A 127 -9.91 5.68 19.99
CA ILE A 127 -10.43 6.00 21.33
C ILE A 127 -10.36 4.75 22.19
N SER A 128 -9.59 4.78 23.28
CA SER A 128 -9.52 3.66 24.21
C SER A 128 -10.85 3.45 24.92
N ASN A 129 -11.43 2.26 24.82
CA ASN A 129 -12.69 1.94 25.48
C ASN A 129 -12.56 1.90 27.02
N ALA A 130 -11.34 1.69 27.53
CA ALA A 130 -11.06 1.61 28.96
C ALA A 130 -10.90 2.98 29.63
N THR A 131 -10.21 3.93 28.99
CA THR A 131 -9.89 5.24 29.57
C THR A 131 -10.69 6.39 28.96
N GLY A 132 -11.22 6.21 27.75
CA GLY A 132 -11.81 7.27 26.93
C GLY A 132 -10.77 8.26 26.37
N GLU A 133 -9.48 7.94 26.48
CA GLU A 133 -8.41 8.73 25.86
C GLU A 133 -8.45 8.57 24.34
N LYS A 134 -8.15 9.66 23.63
CA LYS A 134 -8.20 9.74 22.18
C LYS A 134 -6.80 10.08 21.67
N ASP A 135 -6.33 9.26 20.75
CA ASP A 135 -5.15 9.50 19.94
C ASP A 135 -5.56 9.61 18.47
N VAL A 136 -4.77 10.31 17.67
CA VAL A 136 -4.90 10.32 16.21
C VAL A 136 -3.64 9.71 15.66
N LEU A 137 -3.78 8.64 14.90
CA LEU A 137 -2.68 7.80 14.43
C LEU A 137 -2.75 7.63 12.91
N PRO A 138 -1.63 7.24 12.27
CA PRO A 138 -1.67 6.76 10.89
C PRO A 138 -2.49 5.47 10.77
N VAL A 139 -2.96 5.21 9.55
CA VAL A 139 -3.76 4.02 9.22
C VAL A 139 -3.04 2.73 9.65
N ARG A 140 -1.74 2.59 9.35
CA ARG A 140 -0.90 1.46 9.75
C ARG A 140 -1.01 1.16 11.24
N ASP A 141 -0.83 2.19 12.07
CA ASP A 141 -0.79 2.05 13.52
C ASP A 141 -2.19 1.77 14.09
N ALA A 142 -3.24 2.39 13.53
CA ALA A 142 -4.61 2.08 13.90
C ALA A 142 -4.98 0.62 13.59
N LEU A 143 -4.56 0.10 12.43
CA LEU A 143 -4.78 -1.31 12.08
C LEU A 143 -3.95 -2.26 12.96
N ALA A 144 -2.74 -1.87 13.36
CA ALA A 144 -1.95 -2.62 14.33
C ALA A 144 -2.67 -2.74 15.70
N LEU A 145 -3.31 -1.65 16.16
CA LEU A 145 -4.15 -1.69 17.37
C LEU A 145 -5.37 -2.60 17.20
N SER A 146 -6.07 -2.52 16.05
CA SER A 146 -7.20 -3.41 15.74
C SER A 146 -6.79 -4.88 15.73
N LYS A 147 -5.64 -5.20 15.14
CA LYS A 147 -5.05 -6.54 15.18
C LYS A 147 -4.75 -6.99 16.61
N GLU A 148 -4.20 -6.10 17.45
CA GLU A 148 -3.95 -6.41 18.86
C GLU A 148 -5.25 -6.71 19.61
N GLU A 149 -6.32 -5.96 19.36
CA GLU A 149 -7.66 -6.19 19.92
C GLU A 149 -8.18 -7.60 19.58
N LYS A 150 -8.06 -8.02 18.31
CA LYS A 150 -8.45 -9.37 17.86
C LYS A 150 -7.68 -10.50 18.56
N LEU A 151 -6.49 -10.21 19.10
CA LEU A 151 -5.65 -11.13 19.86
C LEU A 151 -5.89 -11.07 21.39
N GLY A 152 -6.91 -10.32 21.83
CA GLY A 152 -7.27 -10.14 23.23
C GLY A 152 -6.53 -8.99 23.93
N GLY A 153 -6.01 -8.05 23.15
CA GLY A 153 -5.40 -6.80 23.63
C GLY A 153 -6.42 -5.79 24.16
N ALA A 154 -6.01 -4.52 24.21
CA ALA A 154 -6.89 -3.43 24.58
C ALA A 154 -7.93 -3.16 23.48
N GLU A 155 -9.15 -2.81 23.87
CA GLU A 155 -10.24 -2.52 22.94
C GLU A 155 -10.32 -1.02 22.64
N TYR A 156 -10.56 -0.70 21.36
CA TYR A 156 -10.66 0.66 20.87
C TYR A 156 -11.95 0.88 20.08
N THR A 157 -12.32 2.15 19.93
CA THR A 157 -13.24 2.61 18.90
C THR A 157 -12.43 3.36 17.86
N PHE A 158 -12.57 2.98 16.60
CA PHE A 158 -11.84 3.57 15.48
C PHE A 158 -12.76 4.50 14.67
N ASP A 159 -12.23 5.61 14.16
CA ASP A 159 -12.90 6.48 13.20
C ASP A 159 -11.96 6.77 12.03
N PHE A 160 -12.25 6.16 10.87
CA PHE A 160 -11.49 6.31 9.63
C PHE A 160 -12.00 7.45 8.73
N SER A 161 -12.96 8.26 9.18
CA SER A 161 -13.62 9.27 8.34
C SER A 161 -12.64 10.24 7.65
N ASP A 162 -11.56 10.61 8.34
CA ASP A 162 -10.53 11.49 7.78
C ASP A 162 -9.60 10.75 6.80
N ALA A 163 -9.32 9.47 7.05
CA ALA A 163 -8.55 8.60 6.15
C ALA A 163 -9.28 8.37 4.80
N LEU A 164 -10.61 8.45 4.76
CA LEU A 164 -11.41 8.30 3.53
C LEU A 164 -11.14 9.39 2.47
N ASN A 165 -10.42 10.45 2.81
CA ASN A 165 -10.04 11.52 1.87
C ASN A 165 -8.85 11.16 0.98
N TYR A 166 -8.39 9.91 0.96
CA TYR A 166 -7.36 9.47 0.01
C TYR A 166 -7.85 9.65 -1.43
N GLU A 167 -7.10 10.40 -2.22
CA GLU A 167 -7.38 10.62 -3.64
C GLU A 167 -6.65 9.54 -4.45
N LEU A 168 -7.41 8.60 -5.04
CA LEU A 168 -6.85 7.60 -5.96
C LEU A 168 -6.24 8.31 -7.17
N GLY A 169 -5.09 7.81 -7.65
CA GLY A 169 -4.50 8.30 -8.89
C GLY A 169 -5.45 8.18 -10.09
N ASP A 170 -5.31 9.10 -11.05
CA ASP A 170 -6.05 9.10 -12.32
C ASP A 170 -5.53 8.00 -13.26
N PHE A 171 -5.63 6.73 -12.87
CA PHE A 171 -5.30 5.60 -13.73
C PHE A 171 -6.52 5.20 -14.57
N VAL A 172 -6.42 5.34 -15.89
CA VAL A 172 -7.45 4.88 -16.84
C VAL A 172 -7.04 3.53 -17.39
N MET A 173 -7.56 2.48 -16.77
CA MET A 173 -7.36 1.11 -17.24
C MET A 173 -8.02 0.88 -18.61
N SER A 174 -7.37 0.14 -19.49
CA SER A 174 -7.99 -0.24 -20.76
C SER A 174 -9.12 -1.27 -20.55
N PHE A 175 -10.06 -1.34 -21.48
CA PHE A 175 -11.14 -2.33 -21.42
C PHE A 175 -10.64 -3.78 -21.50
N ALA A 176 -9.44 -4.02 -22.04
CA ALA A 176 -8.87 -5.37 -22.12
C ALA A 176 -8.38 -5.83 -20.74
N ASP A 177 -7.65 -4.95 -20.04
CA ASP A 177 -7.10 -5.24 -18.71
C ASP A 177 -8.23 -5.41 -17.67
N LEU A 178 -9.30 -4.61 -17.78
CA LEU A 178 -10.51 -4.75 -16.96
C LEU A 178 -11.16 -6.14 -17.04
N ALA A 179 -11.10 -6.80 -18.21
CA ALA A 179 -11.73 -8.10 -18.41
C ALA A 179 -10.88 -9.28 -17.89
N GLU A 180 -9.59 -9.03 -17.59
CA GLU A 180 -8.67 -10.02 -17.02
C GLU A 180 -8.70 -9.99 -15.48
N LEU A 181 -8.95 -8.83 -14.86
CA LEU A 181 -9.12 -8.70 -13.40
C LEU A 181 -10.40 -9.34 -12.84
N GLU A 182 -11.42 -9.60 -13.68
CA GLU A 182 -12.69 -10.21 -13.25
C GLU A 182 -12.71 -11.76 -13.37
N GLN A 183 -11.60 -12.40 -13.72
CA GLN A 183 -11.49 -13.86 -13.94
C GLN A 183 -10.77 -14.59 -12.80
#